data_AF-A0A232LTI3-F1
#
_entry.id   AF-A0A232LTI3-F1
#
_cell.length_a   1.000
_cell.length_b   1.000
_cell.length_c   1.000
_cell.angle_alpha   90.00
_cell.angle_beta   90.00
_cell.angle_gamma   90.00
#
_symmetry.space_group_name_H-M   'P 1'
#
loop_
_entity.id
_entity.type
_entity.pdbx_description
1 polymer ?
#
loop_
_entity_poly.entity_id
_entity_poly.type
_entity_poly.pdbx_seq_one_letter_code
_entity_poly.pdbx_strand_id
1 'polypeptide(L)'
;MFLVSGEIPRVTPYEQGLHGALRFKSSDKEWFSDEKIEDERFLMCNLKDKGIVLFTGCSHAGVVNASKHAIDLLGGAVPLHTIVGGYHLATSDDAQVDT
;
A
#
# COMPACT_ATOMS: atom_id res chain seq x y z
N MET A 1 18.43 1.95 7.96
CA MET A 1 17.97 0.55 7.89
C MET A 1 16.92 0.45 6.79
N PHE A 2 16.97 -0.57 5.94
CA PHE A 2 15.97 -0.82 4.89
C PHE A 2 15.11 -2.03 5.26
N LEU A 3 13.82 -1.99 4.91
CA LEU A 3 12.85 -3.07 5.11
C LEU A 3 11.91 -3.17 3.91
N VAL A 4 11.51 -4.39 3.56
CA VAL A 4 10.44 -4.67 2.58
C VAL A 4 9.26 -5.25 3.35
N SER A 5 8.06 -4.75 3.12
CA SER A 5 6.86 -5.22 3.81
C SER A 5 6.49 -6.66 3.44
N GLY A 6 5.68 -7.28 4.28
CA GLY A 6 4.81 -8.38 3.86
C GLY A 6 3.55 -7.83 3.18
N GLU A 7 2.47 -8.60 3.27
CA GLU A 7 1.12 -8.13 2.92
C GLU A 7 0.77 -6.87 3.72
N ILE A 8 0.16 -5.89 3.05
CA ILE A 8 -0.24 -4.61 3.66
C ILE A 8 -1.64 -4.76 4.28
N PRO A 9 -1.80 -4.60 5.61
CA PRO A 9 -3.10 -4.71 6.24
C PRO A 9 -4.06 -3.59 5.83
N ARG A 10 -5.33 -3.94 5.55
CA ARG A 10 -6.41 -3.00 5.25
C ARG A 10 -7.12 -2.57 6.53
N VAL A 11 -6.67 -1.47 7.12
CA VAL A 11 -7.15 -0.97 8.42
C VAL A 11 -8.00 0.30 8.32
N THR A 12 -8.11 0.88 7.12
CA THR A 12 -8.99 2.01 6.82
C THR A 12 -10.22 1.56 6.04
N PRO A 13 -11.41 2.13 6.29
CA PRO A 13 -12.62 1.76 5.55
C PRO A 13 -12.60 2.23 4.08
N TYR A 14 -11.85 3.28 3.74
CA TYR A 14 -11.83 3.90 2.41
C TYR A 14 -10.72 3.39 1.47
N GLU A 15 -9.76 2.59 1.95
CA GLU A 15 -8.75 1.94 1.10
C GLU A 15 -8.92 0.42 1.17
N GLN A 16 -9.67 -0.15 0.21
CA GLN A 16 -10.02 -1.57 0.19
C GLN A 16 -9.33 -2.38 -0.93
N GLY A 17 -8.80 -1.74 -1.96
CA GLY A 17 -8.24 -2.42 -3.13
C GLY A 17 -8.49 -1.65 -4.42
N LEU A 18 -8.31 -2.35 -5.54
CA LEU A 18 -8.63 -1.88 -6.88
C LEU A 18 -9.87 -2.62 -7.39
N HIS A 19 -11.02 -1.95 -7.36
CA HIS A 19 -12.28 -2.55 -7.81
C HIS A 19 -12.20 -2.98 -9.28
N GLY A 20 -12.70 -4.18 -9.59
CA GLY A 20 -12.66 -4.75 -10.93
C GLY A 20 -11.29 -5.26 -11.40
N ALA A 21 -10.25 -5.27 -10.56
CA ALA A 21 -8.98 -5.88 -10.92
C ALA A 21 -9.12 -7.39 -11.11
N LEU A 22 -8.46 -7.90 -12.16
CA LEU A 22 -8.49 -9.30 -12.56
C LEU A 22 -7.07 -9.83 -12.74
N ARG A 23 -6.88 -11.09 -12.37
CA ARG A 23 -5.64 -11.82 -12.62
C ARG A 23 -5.91 -13.03 -13.49
N PHE A 24 -5.03 -13.24 -14.47
CA PHE A 24 -5.10 -14.43 -15.32
C PHE A 24 -4.37 -15.60 -14.67
N LYS A 25 -5.06 -16.74 -14.51
CA LYS A 25 -4.49 -17.98 -14.00
C LYS A 25 -4.15 -18.92 -15.16
N SER A 26 -2.87 -18.99 -15.52
CA SER A 26 -2.43 -19.78 -16.68
C SER A 26 -2.69 -21.29 -16.55
N SER A 27 -2.78 -21.84 -15.34
CA SER A 27 -3.07 -23.28 -15.15
C SER A 27 -4.48 -23.64 -15.59
N ASP A 28 -5.42 -22.73 -15.34
CA ASP A 28 -6.85 -22.96 -15.54
C ASP A 28 -7.35 -22.24 -16.80
N LYS A 29 -6.51 -21.36 -17.38
CA LYS A 29 -6.81 -20.48 -18.53
C LYS A 29 -8.00 -19.56 -18.30
N GLU A 30 -8.21 -19.15 -17.05
CA GLU A 30 -9.34 -18.32 -16.63
C GLU A 30 -8.86 -17.04 -15.95
N TRP A 31 -9.71 -16.01 -16.00
CA TRP A 31 -9.56 -14.78 -15.23
C TRP A 31 -10.30 -14.91 -13.92
N PHE A 32 -9.69 -14.47 -12.82
CA PHE A 32 -10.32 -14.41 -11.52
C PHE A 32 -10.15 -13.02 -10.89
N SER A 33 -11.04 -12.69 -9.96
CA SER A 33 -10.97 -11.43 -9.21
C SER A 33 -9.68 -11.36 -8.40
N ASP A 34 -8.94 -10.26 -8.56
CA ASP A 34 -7.77 -9.93 -7.78
C ASP A 34 -7.85 -8.48 -7.30
N GLU A 35 -9.04 -8.08 -6.84
CA GLU A 35 -9.29 -6.70 -6.38
C GLU A 35 -8.37 -6.28 -5.23
N LYS A 36 -7.85 -7.25 -4.48
CA LYS A 36 -6.96 -6.97 -3.37
C LYS A 36 -5.50 -6.86 -3.77
N ILE A 37 -5.00 -7.57 -4.77
CA ILE A 37 -3.58 -7.55 -5.12
C ILE A 37 -2.73 -7.77 -3.84
N GLU A 38 -3.02 -8.86 -3.11
CA GLU A 38 -2.47 -9.12 -1.76
C GLU A 38 -0.93 -9.30 -1.76
N ASP A 39 -0.34 -9.50 -2.93
CA ASP A 39 1.10 -9.60 -3.13
C ASP A 39 1.82 -8.24 -3.27
N GLU A 40 1.08 -7.12 -3.33
CA GLU A 40 1.66 -5.78 -3.31
C GLU A 40 2.42 -5.52 -2.00
N ARG A 41 3.59 -4.90 -2.13
CA ARG A 41 4.50 -4.58 -1.02
C ARG A 41 5.06 -3.18 -1.18
N PHE A 42 5.58 -2.64 -0.09
CA PHE A 42 6.37 -1.42 -0.10
C PHE A 42 7.82 -1.67 0.36
N LEU A 43 8.70 -0.77 -0.04
CA LEU A 43 10.05 -0.64 0.50
C LEU A 43 10.07 0.55 1.45
N MET A 44 10.79 0.47 2.55
CA MET A 44 11.00 1.63 3.41
C MET A 44 12.42 1.69 3.94
N CYS A 45 12.83 2.89 4.36
CA CYS A 45 14.02 3.04 5.17
C CYS A 45 13.80 4.00 6.33
N ASN A 46 14.43 3.71 7.47
CA ASN A 46 14.53 4.66 8.57
C ASN A 46 15.77 5.54 8.34
N LEU A 47 15.53 6.81 7.99
CA LEU A 47 16.54 7.80 7.74
C LEU A 47 16.93 8.49 9.05
N LYS A 48 18.24 8.47 9.34
CA LYS A 48 18.82 8.99 10.58
C LYS A 48 18.34 10.41 10.84
N ASP A 49 17.85 10.64 12.07
CA ASP A 49 17.37 11.93 12.58
C ASP A 49 16.17 12.54 11.80
N LYS A 50 15.53 11.77 10.91
CA LYS A 50 14.37 12.25 10.11
C LYS A 50 13.12 11.37 10.23
N GLY A 51 13.28 10.04 10.25
CA GLY A 51 12.19 9.09 10.29
C GLY A 51 12.03 8.24 9.03
N ILE A 52 10.85 7.67 8.84
CA ILE A 52 10.57 6.68 7.78
C ILE A 52 10.40 7.37 6.43
N VAL A 53 11.17 6.93 5.43
CA VAL A 53 10.90 7.16 4.01
C VAL A 53 10.23 5.91 3.46
N LEU A 54 8.96 6.04 3.05
CA LEU A 54 8.17 4.98 2.45
C LEU A 54 8.23 5.08 0.93
N PHE A 55 8.56 3.98 0.25
CA PHE A 55 8.53 3.85 -1.20
C PHE A 55 7.45 2.85 -1.61
N THR A 56 6.48 3.32 -2.38
CA THR A 56 5.35 2.53 -2.85
C THR A 56 5.31 2.46 -4.37
N GLY A 57 4.80 1.35 -4.91
CA GLY A 57 4.52 1.20 -6.34
C GLY A 57 3.27 1.97 -6.70
N CYS A 58 2.12 1.30 -6.66
CA CYS A 58 0.81 1.88 -6.96
C CYS A 58 -0.04 2.14 -5.72
N SER A 59 0.18 1.42 -4.60
CA SER A 59 -0.62 1.54 -3.37
C SER A 59 -2.07 1.10 -3.53
N HIS A 60 -2.33 -0.03 -4.18
CA HIS A 60 -3.68 -0.60 -4.28
C HIS A 60 -4.24 -1.02 -2.92
N ALA A 61 -3.38 -1.46 -1.98
CA ALA A 61 -3.79 -1.65 -0.59
C ALA A 61 -4.10 -0.33 0.13
N GLY A 62 -3.78 0.82 -0.48
CA GLY A 62 -3.93 2.14 0.09
C GLY A 62 -2.62 2.74 0.59
N VAL A 63 -2.39 4.02 0.28
CA VAL A 63 -1.19 4.74 0.74
C VAL A 63 -1.25 5.01 2.25
N VAL A 64 -2.45 5.20 2.81
CA VAL A 64 -2.64 5.40 4.25
C VAL A 64 -2.43 4.08 5.01
N ASN A 65 -2.97 2.97 4.53
CA ASN A 65 -2.73 1.62 5.05
C ASN A 65 -1.24 1.26 5.00
N ALA A 66 -0.57 1.50 3.87
CA ALA A 66 0.87 1.29 3.74
C ALA A 66 1.67 2.13 4.75
N SER A 67 1.28 3.40 4.94
CA SER A 67 1.91 4.31 5.90
C SER A 67 1.73 3.85 7.34
N LYS A 68 0.52 3.45 7.73
CA LYS A 68 0.23 2.91 9.06
C LYS A 68 1.02 1.63 9.32
N HIS A 69 1.09 0.74 8.32
CA HIS A 69 1.87 -0.48 8.43
C HIS A 69 3.37 -0.20 8.57
N ALA A 70 3.92 0.76 7.83
CA ALA A 70 5.33 1.15 7.94
C ALA A 70 5.69 1.65 9.36
N ILE A 71 4.81 2.44 9.97
CA ILE A 71 4.95 2.93 11.35
C ILE A 71 4.88 1.75 12.34
N ASP A 72 3.91 0.86 12.17
CA ASP A 72 3.71 -0.32 13.02
C ASP A 72 4.90 -1.30 12.97
N LEU A 73 5.50 -1.51 11.80
CA LEU A 73 6.69 -2.35 11.62
C LEU A 73 7.91 -1.88 12.43
N LEU A 74 7.95 -0.60 12.85
CA LEU A 74 8.98 -0.06 13.75
C LEU A 74 8.47 0.19 15.17
N GLY A 75 7.35 -0.42 15.55
CA GLY A 75 6.77 -0.31 16.88
C GLY A 75 6.14 1.05 17.19
N GLY A 76 5.81 1.85 16.17
CA GLY A 76 5.10 3.11 16.34
C GLY A 76 5.92 4.32 16.82
N ALA A 77 7.18 4.14 17.20
CA ALA A 77 8.00 5.21 17.77
C ALA A 77 8.68 6.10 16.72
N VAL A 78 8.83 5.63 15.48
CA VAL A 78 9.52 6.36 14.41
C VAL A 78 8.48 7.06 13.54
N PRO A 79 8.53 8.40 13.40
CA PRO A 79 7.56 9.12 12.60
C PRO A 79 7.75 8.85 11.11
N LEU A 80 6.68 8.98 10.33
CA LEU A 80 6.74 9.03 8.88
C LEU A 80 7.34 10.38 8.45
N HIS A 81 8.42 10.35 7.67
CA HIS A 81 9.06 11.54 7.15
C HIS A 81 8.52 11.94 5.77
N THR A 82 8.43 10.98 4.86
CA THR A 82 7.92 11.21 3.50
C THR A 82 7.49 9.91 2.84
N ILE A 83 6.66 10.02 1.81
CA ILE A 83 6.16 8.93 0.98
C ILE A 83 6.52 9.28 -0.47
N VAL A 84 7.06 8.30 -1.20
CA VAL A 84 7.46 8.44 -2.60
C VAL A 84 6.88 7.29 -3.40
N GLY A 85 6.07 7.59 -4.42
CA GLY A 85 5.50 6.56 -5.27
C GLY A 85 4.17 6.96 -5.91
N GLY A 86 3.48 5.96 -6.47
CA GLY A 86 2.11 6.09 -6.95
C GLY A 86 1.10 5.76 -5.86
N TYR A 87 -0.03 6.48 -5.88
CA TYR A 87 -1.12 6.33 -4.89
C TYR A 87 -2.42 5.81 -5.50
N HIS A 88 -2.41 5.50 -6.80
CA HIS A 88 -3.56 5.02 -7.58
C HIS A 88 -4.83 5.92 -7.49
N LEU A 89 -4.67 7.22 -7.23
CA LEU A 89 -5.81 8.14 -7.03
C LEU A 89 -6.41 8.70 -8.33
N ALA A 90 -5.80 8.47 -9.49
CA ALA A 90 -6.27 9.03 -10.76
C ALA A 90 -7.65 8.48 -11.20
N THR A 91 -8.05 7.33 -10.66
CA THR A 91 -9.32 6.65 -10.94
C THR A 91 -10.16 6.45 -9.68
N SER A 92 -9.80 7.11 -8.57
CA SER A 92 -10.58 7.09 -7.33
C SER A 92 -11.81 7.98 -7.48
N ASP A 93 -12.88 7.63 -6.77
CA ASP A 93 -14.04 8.53 -6.64
C ASP A 93 -13.74 9.70 -5.69
N ASP A 94 -14.54 10.77 -5.79
CA ASP A 94 -14.36 11.98 -4.99
C ASP A 94 -14.44 11.69 -3.49
N ALA A 95 -15.29 10.75 -3.07
CA ALA A 95 -15.42 10.38 -1.66
C ALA A 95 -14.11 9.80 -1.12
N GLN A 96 -13.45 8.94 -1.87
CA GLN A 96 -12.17 8.35 -1.50
C GLN A 96 -11.02 9.38 -1.49
N VAL A 97 -11.08 10.41 -2.34
CA VAL A 97 -10.07 11.49 -2.38
C VAL A 97 -10.26 12.49 -1.23
N ASP A 98 -11.50 12.80 -0.86
CA ASP A 98 -11.87 13.82 0.13
C ASP A 98 -11.89 13.32 1.60
N THR A 99 -11.57 12.04 1.84
CA THR A 99 -11.63 11.42 3.20
C THR A 99 -10.48 11.81 4.13
#